data_AF-A0A4Y2L4U5-F1
#
_entry.id   AF-A0A4Y2L4U5-F1
#
_cell.length_a   1.000
_cell.length_b   1.000
_cell.length_c   1.000
_cell.angle_alpha   90.00
_cell.angle_beta   90.00
_cell.angle_gamma   90.00
#
_symmetry.space_group_name_H-M   'P 1'
#
loop_
_entity.id
_entity.type
_entity.pdbx_description
1 polymer ?
#
loop_
_entity_poly.entity_id
_entity_poly.type
_entity_poly.pdbx_seq_one_letter_code
_entity_poly.pdbx_strand_id
1 'polypeptide(L)'
;MGKRESVPNATIASLQSQKVWCGFTAAFIVGPFFFEEIGPSGPVTCSVNGTRYEFLLRNQLIPALQQRGCVDSTIFMQDGSPPHIATPVKQLLNLHFGNDRIISRQTQQPGFHDHLI
;
A
#
# COMPACT_ATOMS: atom_id res chain seq x y z
N MET A 1 -60.17 7.02 13.77
CA MET A 1 -58.85 7.55 14.19
C MET A 1 -57.82 6.41 14.04
N GLY A 2 -57.31 6.16 12.84
CA GLY A 2 -56.33 5.08 12.61
C GLY A 2 -54.92 5.57 12.91
N LYS A 3 -54.24 4.99 13.89
CA LYS A 3 -52.82 5.23 14.13
C LYS A 3 -52.03 4.67 12.95
N ARG A 4 -51.27 5.53 12.27
CA ARG A 4 -50.24 5.11 11.31
C ARG A 4 -49.09 4.52 12.13
N GLU A 5 -48.88 3.22 12.00
CA GLU A 5 -47.68 2.58 12.52
C GLU A 5 -46.49 2.98 11.64
N SER A 6 -45.43 3.51 12.26
CA SER A 6 -44.20 3.87 11.56
C SER A 6 -43.42 2.61 11.22
N VAL A 7 -43.15 2.41 9.93
CA VAL A 7 -42.25 1.35 9.45
C VAL A 7 -40.85 1.62 10.01
N PRO A 8 -40.17 0.63 10.62
CA PRO A 8 -38.82 0.83 11.12
C PRO A 8 -37.88 1.15 9.96
N ASN A 9 -37.12 2.24 10.12
CA ASN A 9 -36.10 2.69 9.19
C ASN A 9 -35.02 1.59 9.10
N ALA A 10 -35.00 0.84 8.01
CA ALA A 10 -33.96 -0.15 7.78
C ALA A 10 -32.62 0.58 7.63
N THR A 11 -31.78 0.52 8.66
CA THR A 11 -30.38 0.90 8.55
C THR A 11 -29.75 -0.03 7.51
N ILE A 12 -29.58 0.47 6.29
CA ILE A 12 -28.71 -0.19 5.30
C ILE A 12 -27.36 -0.33 5.99
N ALA A 13 -26.95 -1.57 6.30
CA ALA A 13 -25.60 -1.83 6.76
C ALA A 13 -24.67 -1.25 5.69
N SER A 14 -23.91 -0.22 6.05
CA SER A 14 -22.88 0.34 5.17
C SER A 14 -21.95 -0.83 4.81
N LEU A 15 -21.91 -1.19 3.52
CA LEU A 15 -20.93 -2.15 3.03
C LEU A 15 -19.56 -1.52 3.23
N GLN A 16 -18.86 -1.92 4.30
CA GLN A 16 -17.54 -1.38 4.61
C GLN A 16 -16.53 -1.94 3.61
N SER A 17 -16.06 -1.08 2.69
CA SER A 17 -14.98 -1.43 1.76
C SER A 17 -13.65 -1.46 2.50
N GLN A 18 -13.04 -2.63 2.61
CA GLN A 18 -11.69 -2.78 3.15
C GLN A 18 -10.64 -2.38 2.11
N LYS A 19 -9.57 -1.71 2.56
CA LYS A 19 -8.40 -1.39 1.73
C LYS A 19 -7.24 -2.24 2.20
N VAL A 20 -6.70 -3.03 1.29
CA VAL A 20 -5.65 -4.01 1.56
C VAL A 20 -4.48 -3.80 0.61
N TRP A 21 -3.28 -4.02 1.10
CA TRP A 21 -2.09 -4.21 0.29
C TRP A 21 -1.72 -5.70 0.28
N CYS A 22 -1.41 -6.22 -0.90
CA CYS A 22 -0.89 -7.57 -1.05
C CYS A 22 0.13 -7.59 -2.17
N GLY A 23 1.28 -8.21 -1.92
CA GLY A 23 2.28 -8.53 -2.92
C GLY A 23 2.16 -9.99 -3.30
N PHE A 24 2.53 -10.33 -4.53
CA PHE A 24 2.64 -11.70 -4.98
C PHE A 24 3.97 -11.89 -5.70
N THR A 25 4.57 -13.06 -5.49
CA THR A 25 5.75 -13.51 -6.22
C THR A 25 5.41 -14.84 -6.89
N ALA A 26 6.32 -15.37 -7.71
CA ALA A 26 6.15 -16.71 -8.28
C ALA A 26 6.11 -17.83 -7.21
N ALA A 27 6.64 -17.58 -6.00
CA ALA A 27 6.81 -18.60 -4.97
C ALA A 27 5.84 -18.46 -3.79
N PHE A 28 5.39 -17.25 -3.47
CA PHE A 28 4.51 -16.99 -2.33
C PHE A 28 3.81 -15.64 -2.42
N ILE A 29 2.75 -15.51 -1.61
CA ILE A 29 2.01 -14.27 -1.36
C ILE A 29 2.63 -13.55 -0.16
N VAL A 30 2.68 -12.21 -0.22
CA VAL A 30 3.17 -11.32 0.85
C VAL A 30 2.04 -10.40 1.31
N GLY A 31 1.74 -10.42 2.60
CA GLY A 31 0.50 -9.85 3.13
C GLY A 31 -0.60 -10.93 3.24
N PRO A 32 -1.89 -10.55 3.34
CA PRO A 32 -2.46 -9.21 3.22
C PRO A 32 -2.12 -8.26 4.38
N PHE A 33 -1.92 -6.98 4.07
CA PHE A 33 -1.75 -5.90 5.05
C PHE A 33 -2.89 -4.91 4.93
N PHE A 34 -3.53 -4.57 6.05
CA PHE A 34 -4.74 -3.74 6.05
C PHE A 34 -4.40 -2.27 6.31
N PHE A 35 -5.06 -1.37 5.60
CA PHE A 35 -5.00 0.07 5.88
C PHE A 35 -6.08 0.43 6.89
N GLU A 36 -5.75 0.34 8.17
CA GLU A 36 -6.67 0.57 9.29
C GLU A 36 -6.08 1.53 10.33
N GLU A 37 -6.95 2.24 11.04
CA GLU A 37 -6.62 2.99 12.25
C GLU A 37 -7.47 2.50 13.43
N ILE A 38 -6.92 2.59 14.64
CA ILE A 38 -7.66 2.22 15.84
C ILE A 38 -8.65 3.34 16.16
N GLY A 39 -9.93 3.08 15.93
CA GLY A 39 -11.02 3.93 16.35
C GLY A 39 -11.58 3.53 17.74
N PRO A 40 -12.53 4.31 18.27
CA PRO A 40 -13.16 4.04 19.57
C PRO A 40 -13.84 2.66 19.68
N SER A 41 -14.20 2.08 18.55
CA SER A 41 -14.92 0.79 18.46
C SER A 41 -14.10 -0.31 17.79
N GLY A 42 -12.78 -0.11 17.63
CA GLY A 42 -11.88 -1.05 16.96
C GLY A 42 -11.29 -0.51 15.65
N PRO A 43 -10.64 -1.37 14.85
CA PRO A 43 -10.02 -0.97 13.60
C PRO A 43 -11.04 -0.41 12.60
N VAL A 44 -10.71 0.72 11.99
CA VAL A 44 -11.51 1.38 10.97
C VAL A 44 -10.67 1.54 9.72
N THR A 45 -11.19 1.13 8.57
CA THR A 45 -10.50 1.30 7.29
C THR A 45 -10.22 2.78 7.03
N CYS A 46 -8.99 3.08 6.64
CA CYS A 46 -8.57 4.43 6.36
C CYS A 46 -8.27 4.65 4.87
N SER A 47 -7.96 5.90 4.50
CA SER A 47 -7.53 6.22 3.13
C SER A 47 -6.07 5.89 2.93
N VAL A 48 -5.71 5.44 1.72
CA VAL A 48 -4.30 5.21 1.34
C VAL A 48 -3.70 6.54 0.91
N ASN A 49 -2.67 6.99 1.62
CA ASN A 49 -1.88 8.16 1.25
C ASN A 49 -0.39 7.80 1.29
N GLY A 50 0.48 8.69 0.79
CA GLY A 50 1.92 8.40 0.69
C GLY A 50 2.57 8.04 2.02
N THR A 51 2.20 8.71 3.11
CA THR A 51 2.74 8.43 4.45
C THR A 51 2.31 7.06 4.97
N ARG A 52 1.04 6.70 4.83
CA ARG A 52 0.52 5.39 5.27
C ARG A 52 1.06 4.26 4.41
N TYR A 53 1.25 4.51 3.12
CA TYR A 53 1.87 3.56 2.21
C TYR A 53 3.34 3.33 2.58
N GLU A 54 4.13 4.40 2.77
CA GLU A 54 5.52 4.30 3.26
C GLU A 54 5.60 3.55 4.58
N PHE A 55 4.73 3.89 5.54
CA PHE A 55 4.69 3.22 6.84
C PHE A 55 4.42 1.72 6.71
N LEU A 56 3.46 1.33 5.86
CA LEU A 56 3.16 -0.08 5.60
C LEU A 56 4.35 -0.80 4.96
N LEU A 57 5.00 -0.19 3.97
CA LEU A 57 6.17 -0.78 3.33
C LEU A 57 7.30 -0.99 4.33
N ARG A 58 7.61 0.04 5.13
CA ARG A 58 8.73 0.05 6.08
C ARG A 58 8.54 -0.94 7.22
N ASN A 59 7.34 -0.99 7.78
CA ASN A 59 7.10 -1.73 9.02
C ASN A 59 6.52 -3.12 8.81
N GLN A 60 5.96 -3.42 7.63
CA GLN A 60 5.31 -4.70 7.37
C GLN A 60 5.93 -5.42 6.17
N LEU A 61 5.95 -4.79 4.99
CA LEU A 61 6.44 -5.48 3.78
C LEU A 61 7.93 -5.82 3.87
N ILE A 62 8.78 -4.81 4.08
CA ILE A 62 10.23 -4.99 4.07
C ILE A 62 10.65 -6.02 5.13
N PRO A 63 10.18 -5.94 6.40
CA PRO A 63 10.43 -6.99 7.38
C PRO A 63 9.97 -8.39 6.94
N ALA A 64 8.80 -8.50 6.31
CA ALA A 64 8.30 -9.80 5.81
C ALA A 64 9.20 -10.37 4.70
N LEU A 65 9.74 -9.53 3.82
CA LEU A 65 10.69 -9.94 2.78
C LEU A 65 12.06 -10.29 3.38
N GLN A 66 12.52 -9.55 4.40
CA GLN A 66 13.77 -9.81 5.11
C GLN A 66 13.74 -11.16 5.83
N GLN A 67 12.63 -11.47 6.52
CA GLN A 67 12.45 -12.78 7.17
C GLN A 67 12.51 -13.95 6.19
N ARG A 68 12.14 -13.71 4.94
CA ARG A 68 12.20 -14.69 3.85
C ARG A 68 13.52 -14.65 3.08
N GLY A 69 14.45 -13.76 3.42
CA GLY A 69 15.74 -13.61 2.76
C GLY A 69 15.65 -13.18 1.29
N CYS A 70 14.62 -12.42 0.91
CA CYS A 70 14.30 -12.14 -0.50
C CYS A 70 14.32 -10.66 -0.89
N VAL A 71 14.71 -9.74 0.01
CA VAL A 71 14.81 -8.31 -0.33
C VAL A 71 15.77 -8.08 -1.49
N ASP A 72 16.93 -8.74 -1.48
CA ASP A 72 17.99 -8.56 -2.48
C ASP A 72 17.67 -9.21 -3.84
N SER A 73 16.69 -10.13 -3.89
CA SER A 73 16.24 -10.77 -5.12
C SER A 73 14.90 -10.24 -5.65
N THR A 74 14.24 -9.36 -4.90
CA THR A 74 12.92 -8.84 -5.27
C THR A 74 13.05 -7.69 -6.27
N ILE A 75 12.38 -7.83 -7.42
CA ILE A 75 12.03 -6.71 -8.29
C ILE A 75 10.66 -6.18 -7.85
N PHE A 76 10.61 -4.95 -7.37
CA PHE A 76 9.39 -4.33 -6.85
C PHE A 76 8.61 -3.64 -7.98
N MET A 77 7.41 -4.13 -8.26
CA MET A 77 6.52 -3.57 -9.29
C MET A 77 5.28 -2.95 -8.65
N GLN A 78 4.94 -1.73 -9.06
CA GLN A 78 3.73 -1.02 -8.62
C GLN A 78 3.18 -0.12 -9.72
N ASP A 79 1.93 0.32 -9.57
CA ASP A 79 1.34 1.32 -10.45
C ASP A 79 1.91 2.73 -10.18
N GLY A 80 1.45 3.72 -10.96
CA GLY A 80 1.85 5.12 -10.81
C GLY A 80 0.88 5.96 -9.98
N SER A 81 0.09 5.36 -9.08
CA SER A 81 -0.89 6.12 -8.30
C SER A 81 -0.19 7.10 -7.33
N PRO A 82 -0.80 8.26 -6.99
CA PRO A 82 -0.16 9.30 -6.20
C PRO A 82 0.48 8.83 -4.87
N PRO A 83 -0.14 7.94 -4.08
CA PRO A 83 0.50 7.40 -2.87
C PRO A 83 1.78 6.62 -3.15
N HIS A 84 1.81 5.86 -4.25
CA HIS A 84 2.92 4.95 -4.60
C HIS A 84 4.15 5.69 -5.13
N ILE A 85 3.97 6.88 -5.69
CA ILE A 85 5.02 7.73 -6.23
C ILE A 85 5.46 8.86 -5.29
N ALA A 86 4.91 8.91 -4.07
CA ALA A 86 5.28 9.93 -3.10
C ALA A 86 6.80 9.88 -2.82
N THR A 87 7.44 11.05 -2.67
CA THR A 87 8.88 11.15 -2.39
C THR A 87 9.39 10.22 -1.29
N PRO A 88 8.78 10.15 -0.09
CA PRO A 88 9.26 9.25 0.96
C PRO A 88 9.14 7.77 0.57
N VAL A 89 8.14 7.40 -0.22
CA VAL A 89 7.96 6.03 -0.75
C VAL A 89 9.07 5.70 -1.73
N LYS A 90 9.35 6.60 -2.69
CA LYS A 90 10.44 6.39 -3.66
C LYS A 90 11.79 6.24 -2.98
N GLN A 91 12.09 7.10 -2.00
CA GLN A 91 13.34 7.04 -1.24
C GLN A 91 13.47 5.71 -0.47
N LEU A 92 12.40 5.26 0.19
CA LEU A 92 12.38 3.99 0.91
C LEU A 92 12.58 2.80 -0.04
N LEU A 93 11.88 2.77 -1.17
CA LEU A 93 12.03 1.68 -2.14
C LEU A 93 13.46 1.66 -2.71
N ASN A 94 14.00 2.81 -3.10
CA ASN A 94 15.37 2.91 -3.62
C ASN A 94 16.41 2.44 -2.57
N LEU A 95 16.19 2.74 -1.29
CA LEU A 95 17.08 2.32 -0.21
C LEU A 95 17.14 0.79 -0.06
N HIS A 96 16.00 0.10 -0.21
CA HIS A 96 15.91 -1.35 0.05
C HIS A 96 16.07 -2.22 -1.19
N PHE A 97 15.55 -1.76 -2.33
CA PHE A 97 15.58 -2.52 -3.59
C PHE A 97 16.59 -1.95 -4.59
N GLY A 98 17.12 -0.75 -4.40
CA GLY A 98 17.94 -0.12 -5.43
C GLY A 98 17.14 0.33 -6.65
N ASN A 99 17.72 1.24 -7.43
CA ASN A 99 17.01 1.92 -8.52
C ASN A 99 16.72 0.98 -9.72
N ASP A 100 17.54 -0.05 -9.91
CA ASP A 100 17.48 -1.00 -11.02
C ASP A 100 16.42 -2.10 -10.81
N ARG A 101 15.90 -2.24 -9.59
CA ARG A 101 14.91 -3.28 -9.24
C ARG A 101 13.52 -2.71 -8.93
N ILE A 102 13.21 -1.49 -9.38
CA ILE A 102 11.91 -0.86 -9.18
C ILE A 102 11.25 -0.53 -10.53
N ILE A 103 10.05 -1.06 -10.74
CA ILE A 103 9.24 -0.82 -11.94
C ILE A 103 7.99 -0.02 -11.54
N SER A 104 7.87 1.22 -12.05
CA SER A 104 6.69 2.08 -11.86
C SER A 104 6.54 3.07 -13.02
N ARG A 105 5.30 3.52 -13.28
CA ARG A 105 4.96 4.43 -14.40
C ARG A 105 5.66 5.80 -14.34
N GLN A 106 6.30 6.16 -13.22
CA GLN A 106 6.94 7.47 -13.02
C GLN A 106 8.32 7.40 -12.33
N THR A 107 9.07 6.31 -12.54
CA THR A 107 10.44 6.14 -12.01
C THR A 107 11.55 6.44 -13.03
N GLN A 108 11.33 7.32 -14.01
CA GLN A 108 12.46 8.00 -14.67
C GLN A 108 12.89 9.19 -13.81
N GLN A 109 14.08 9.10 -13.22
CA GLN A 109 14.80 10.28 -12.75
C GLN A 109 15.57 10.92 -13.92
N PRO A 110 15.67 12.26 -13.98
CA PRO A 110 16.56 12.93 -14.90
C PRO A 110 18.00 12.78 -14.40
N GLY A 111 18.88 12.15 -15.19
CA GLY A 111 20.32 12.16 -14.94
C GLY A 111 21.02 10.80 -15.05
N PHE A 112 21.12 10.28 -16.28
CA PHE A 112 22.26 9.45 -16.73
C PHE A 112 22.50 9.70 -18.23
N HIS A 113 22.41 10.96 -18.65
CA HIS A 113 23.03 11.44 -19.89
C HIS A 113 24.00 12.52 -19.46
N ASP A 114 25.23 12.10 -19.16
CA ASP A 114 26.50 12.78 -19.43
C ASP A 114 27.58 12.16 -18.53
N HIS A 115 28.70 11.79 -19.16
CA HIS A 115 29.92 11.18 -18.61
C HIS A 115 29.98 9.65 -18.56
N LEU A 116 30.19 9.01 -19.72
CA LEU A 116 31.49 8.43 -20.11
C LEU A 116 31.37 7.61 -21.41
N ILE A 117 32.21 8.01 -22.37
CA ILE A 117 32.50 7.49 -23.73
C ILE A 117 31.40 7.69 -24.78
#